data_AF-A0A7Y2L5H2-F1
#
_entry.id   AF-A0A7Y2L5H2-F1
#
_cell.length_a   1.000
_cell.length_b   1.000
_cell.length_c   1.000
_cell.angle_alpha   90.00
_cell.angle_beta   90.00
_cell.angle_gamma   90.00
#
_symmetry.space_group_name_H-M   'P 1'
#
loop_
_entity.id
_entity.type
_entity.pdbx_description
1 polymer ?
#
loop_
_entity_poly.entity_id
_entity_poly.type
_entity_poly.pdbx_seq_one_letter_code
_entity_poly.pdbx_strand_id
1 'polypeptide(L)'
;MLSRAKRFSIKQIATQAGVSKATVDRVLHQRGSFHQQTQRRIEQALGELEAQEKSGLAMGRTFHVDVILHTPERFSTAVKEAISAQLS
;
A
#
# COMPACT_ATOMS: atom_id res chain seq x y z
N MET A 1 4.90 5.63 10.50
CA MET A 1 3.84 6.04 9.54
C MET A 1 4.04 7.46 9.02
N LEU A 2 4.27 8.46 9.89
CA LEU A 2 4.41 9.88 9.50
C LEU A 2 5.46 10.14 8.40
N SER A 3 6.62 9.48 8.44
CA SER A 3 7.65 9.60 7.39
C SER A 3 7.19 9.07 6.03
N ARG A 4 6.52 7.91 6.00
CA ARG A 4 5.93 7.32 4.79
C ARG A 4 4.79 8.17 4.24
N ALA A 5 3.95 8.72 5.12
CA ALA A 5 2.84 9.59 4.76
C ALA A 5 3.29 10.97 4.23
N LYS A 6 4.53 11.41 4.47
CA LYS A 6 5.03 12.67 3.87
C LYS A 6 5.23 12.58 2.35
N ARG A 7 5.36 11.35 1.82
CA ARG A 7 5.49 11.09 0.37
C ARG A 7 4.17 11.10 -0.38
N PHE A 8 3.04 10.92 0.31
CA PHE A 8 1.72 10.84 -0.31
C PHE A 8 0.78 11.86 0.33
N SER A 9 -0.05 12.53 -0.46
CA SER A 9 -1.01 13.47 0.11
C SER A 9 -2.05 12.75 0.99
N ILE A 10 -2.55 13.43 2.03
CA ILE A 10 -3.66 12.93 2.87
C ILE A 10 -4.86 12.52 2.01
N LYS A 11 -5.11 13.24 0.90
CA LYS A 11 -6.16 12.90 -0.06
C LYS A 11 -5.92 11.54 -0.73
N GLN A 12 -4.71 11.25 -1.19
CA GLN A 12 -4.38 9.96 -1.82
C GLN A 12 -4.51 8.80 -0.83
N ILE A 13 -3.98 8.96 0.38
CA ILE A 13 -4.08 7.93 1.43
C ILE A 13 -5.56 7.67 1.78
N ALA A 14 -6.37 8.73 1.89
CA ALA A 14 -7.80 8.62 2.16
C ALA A 14 -8.55 7.85 1.07
N THR A 15 -8.28 8.18 -0.21
CA THR A 15 -8.86 7.49 -1.36
C THR A 15 -8.47 6.01 -1.37
N GLN A 16 -7.19 5.68 -1.23
CA GLN A 16 -6.69 4.30 -1.27
C GLN A 16 -7.21 3.46 -0.08
N ALA A 17 -7.27 4.05 1.13
CA ALA A 17 -7.73 3.35 2.32
C ALA A 17 -9.27 3.27 2.45
N GLY A 18 -10.02 3.97 1.60
CA GLY A 18 -11.48 4.04 1.67
C GLY A 18 -12.01 4.73 2.93
N VAL A 19 -11.35 5.79 3.40
CA VAL A 19 -11.74 6.54 4.61
C VAL A 19 -11.71 8.05 4.37
N SER A 20 -12.26 8.85 5.30
CA SER A 20 -12.22 10.31 5.16
C SER A 20 -10.82 10.89 5.42
N LYS A 21 -10.52 12.06 4.82
CA LYS A 21 -9.29 12.82 5.09
C LYS A 21 -9.10 13.11 6.59
N ALA A 22 -10.20 13.42 7.29
CA ALA A 22 -10.19 13.67 8.74
C ALA A 22 -9.83 12.40 9.53
N THR A 23 -10.25 11.23 9.07
CA THR A 23 -9.88 9.94 9.66
C THR A 23 -8.39 9.65 9.49
N VAL A 24 -7.84 9.92 8.30
CA VAL A 24 -6.39 9.78 8.04
C VAL A 24 -5.59 10.74 8.92
N ASP A 25 -6.01 12.01 9.01
CA ASP A 25 -5.34 13.00 9.86
C ASP A 25 -5.30 12.57 11.33
N ARG A 26 -6.42 12.08 11.88
CA ARG A 26 -6.50 11.57 13.25
C ARG A 26 -5.56 10.39 13.49
N VAL A 27 -5.51 9.43 12.57
CA VAL A 27 -4.66 8.24 12.71
C VAL A 27 -3.18 8.60 12.59
N LEU A 28 -2.81 9.43 11.60
CA LEU A 28 -1.42 9.84 11.40
C LEU A 28 -0.87 10.64 12.57
N HIS A 29 -1.68 11.52 13.16
CA HIS A 29 -1.29 12.36 14.29
C HIS A 29 -1.64 11.76 15.66
N GLN A 30 -2.13 10.52 15.71
CA GLN A 30 -2.57 9.83 16.93
C GLN A 30 -3.54 10.68 17.78
N ARG A 31 -4.43 11.43 17.13
CA ARG A 31 -5.42 12.30 17.79
C ARG A 31 -6.72 11.54 18.02
N GLY A 32 -7.04 11.30 19.29
CA GLY A 32 -8.27 10.63 19.71
C GLY A 32 -8.26 9.12 19.49
N SER A 33 -9.40 8.47 19.70
CA SER A 33 -9.55 7.03 19.47
C SER A 33 -9.96 6.72 18.03
N PHE A 34 -9.32 5.71 17.47
CA PHE A 34 -9.65 5.12 16.17
C PHE A 34 -9.64 3.60 16.28
N HIS A 35 -10.43 2.94 15.43
CA HIS A 35 -10.49 1.49 15.44
C HIS A 35 -9.19 0.90 14.85
N GLN A 36 -8.70 -0.21 15.40
CA GLN A 36 -7.49 -0.88 14.87
C GLN A 36 -7.65 -1.29 13.40
N GLN A 37 -8.88 -1.56 12.95
CA GLN A 37 -9.15 -1.87 11.54
C GLN A 37 -8.88 -0.65 10.64
N THR A 38 -9.21 0.56 11.10
CA THR A 38 -8.95 1.80 10.36
C THR A 38 -7.45 2.04 10.23
N GLN A 39 -6.69 1.79 11.30
CA GLN A 39 -5.24 1.86 11.25
C GLN A 39 -4.66 0.86 10.25
N ARG A 40 -5.09 -0.41 10.30
CA ARG A 40 -4.66 -1.45 9.36
C ARG A 40 -4.94 -1.09 7.90
N ARG A 41 -6.12 -0.55 7.59
CA ARG A 41 -6.46 -0.08 6.23
C ARG A 41 -5.53 1.04 5.75
N ILE A 42 -5.20 2.00 6.62
CA ILE A 42 -4.29 3.10 6.28
C ILE A 42 -2.85 2.57 6.09
N GLU A 43 -2.41 1.61 6.90
CA GLU A 43 -1.11 0.95 6.73
C GLU A 43 -1.01 0.18 5.41
N GLN A 44 -2.06 -0.59 5.07
CA GLN A 44 -2.14 -1.30 3.81
C GLN A 44 -2.11 -0.34 2.62
N ALA A 45 -2.92 0.71 2.65
CA ALA A 45 -2.96 1.73 1.61
C ALA A 45 -1.60 2.42 1.39
N LEU A 46 -0.86 2.70 2.47
CA LEU A 46 0.51 3.22 2.36
C LEU A 46 1.45 2.22 1.68
N GLY A 47 1.33 0.92 1.97
CA GLY A 47 2.11 -0.12 1.29
C GLY A 47 1.80 -0.22 -0.20
N GLU A 48 0.53 -0.12 -0.57
CA GLU A 48 0.09 -0.15 -1.97
C GLU A 48 0.58 1.08 -2.75
N LEU A 49 0.47 2.28 -2.15
CA LEU A 49 0.98 3.51 -2.76
C LEU A 49 2.50 3.47 -2.97
N GLU A 50 3.26 2.87 -2.04
CA GLU A 50 4.71 2.71 -2.19
C GLU A 50 5.09 1.71 -3.29
N ALA A 51 4.32 0.63 -3.44
CA ALA A 51 4.49 -0.29 -4.55
C ALA A 51 4.22 0.41 -5.89
N GLN A 52 3.14 1.20 -5.98
CA GLN A 52 2.82 1.99 -7.16
C GLN A 52 3.88 3.03 -7.51
N GLU A 53 4.43 3.75 -6.51
CA GLU A 53 5.52 4.72 -6.71
C GLU A 53 6.76 4.04 -7.29
N LYS A 54 7.16 2.88 -6.74
CA LYS A 54 8.30 2.10 -7.24
C LYS A 54 8.09 1.64 -8.68
N SER A 55 6.89 1.17 -9.02
CA SER A 55 6.55 0.77 -10.39
C SER A 55 6.45 1.96 -11.35
N GLY A 56 6.02 3.15 -10.87
CA GLY A 56 5.86 4.35 -11.68
C GLY A 56 7.17 5.05 -12.07
N LEU A 57 8.28 4.77 -11.37
CA LEU A 57 9.62 5.24 -11.74
C LEU A 57 10.17 4.55 -13.00
N ALA A 58 9.55 3.44 -13.45
CA ALA A 58 9.82 2.86 -14.75
C ALA A 58 9.15 3.73 -15.83
N MET A 59 9.89 4.66 -16.43
CA MET A 59 9.44 5.42 -17.60
C MET A 59 9.11 4.45 -18.74
N GLY A 60 7.83 4.12 -18.93
CA GLY A 60 7.38 3.13 -19.90
C GLY A 60 5.89 2.82 -19.81
N ARG A 61 5.44 1.84 -20.60
CA ARG A 61 4.04 1.37 -20.59
C ARG A 61 3.81 0.46 -19.38
N THR A 62 2.90 0.84 -18.49
CA THR A 62 2.50 0.02 -17.35
C THR A 62 1.76 -1.21 -17.82
N PHE A 63 2.22 -2.40 -17.42
CA PHE A 63 1.54 -3.67 -17.63
C PHE A 63 1.07 -4.23 -16.29
N HIS A 64 -0.23 -4.46 -16.17
CA HIS A 64 -0.80 -5.15 -15.01
C HIS A 64 -0.76 -6.66 -15.25
N VAL A 65 -0.24 -7.40 -14.27
CA VAL A 65 -0.17 -8.86 -14.29
C VAL A 65 -0.74 -9.38 -12.97
N ASP A 66 -1.88 -10.07 -13.05
CA ASP A 66 -2.49 -10.74 -11.91
C ASP A 66 -2.14 -12.22 -11.94
N VAL A 67 -1.58 -12.73 -10.84
CA VAL A 67 -1.18 -14.12 -10.68
C VAL A 67 -2.05 -14.77 -9.61
N ILE A 68 -2.92 -15.69 -10.04
CA ILE A 68 -3.80 -16.45 -9.14
C ILE A 68 -3.14 -17.81 -8.86
N LEU A 69 -2.90 -18.10 -7.60
CA LEU A 69 -2.23 -19.33 -7.16
C LEU A 69 -3.11 -20.09 -6.17
N HIS A 70 -3.41 -21.35 -6.49
CA HIS A 70 -3.97 -22.29 -5.51
C HIS A 70 -2.84 -23.18 -4.98
N THR A 71 -2.04 -22.61 -4.07
CA THR A 71 -0.85 -23.27 -3.53
C THR A 71 -0.70 -23.01 -2.03
N PRO A 72 0.08 -23.83 -1.30
CA PRO A 72 0.45 -23.52 0.07
C PRO A 72 1.25 -22.21 0.19
N GLU A 73 1.12 -21.52 1.32
CA GLU A 73 1.69 -20.17 1.54
C GLU A 73 3.20 -20.06 1.24
N ARG A 74 3.98 -21.08 1.61
CA ARG A 74 5.42 -21.13 1.32
C ARG A 74 5.74 -20.99 -0.17
N PHE A 75 4.89 -21.54 -1.05
CA PHE A 75 5.08 -21.47 -2.50
C PHE A 75 4.61 -20.14 -3.08
N SER A 76 3.47 -19.61 -2.63
CA SER A 76 3.00 -18.30 -3.09
C SER A 76 3.94 -17.18 -2.67
N THR A 77 4.55 -17.26 -1.49
CA THR A 77 5.59 -16.34 -1.03
C THR A 77 6.83 -16.43 -1.92
N ALA A 78 7.35 -17.63 -2.18
CA ALA A 78 8.53 -17.80 -3.04
C ALA A 78 8.31 -17.26 -4.47
N VAL A 79 7.13 -17.50 -5.04
CA VAL A 79 6.75 -16.97 -6.37
C VAL A 79 6.68 -15.44 -6.34
N LYS A 80 6.07 -14.85 -5.31
CA LYS A 80 6.00 -13.39 -5.15
C LYS A 80 7.39 -12.76 -5.04
N GLU A 81 8.28 -13.36 -4.25
CA GLU A 81 9.66 -12.89 -4.10
C GLU A 81 10.42 -12.96 -5.43
N ALA A 82 10.34 -14.09 -6.14
CA ALA A 82 11.02 -14.27 -7.42
C ALA A 82 10.55 -13.29 -8.50
N ILE A 83 9.23 -13.09 -8.62
CA ILE A 83 8.64 -12.12 -9.56
C ILE A 83 9.10 -10.70 -9.23
N SER A 84 9.06 -10.33 -7.94
CA SER A 84 9.48 -8.99 -7.51
C SER A 84 10.96 -8.73 -7.82
N ALA A 85 11.82 -9.74 -7.66
CA ALA A 85 13.27 -9.63 -7.90
C ALA A 85 13.63 -9.41 -9.39
N GLN A 86 12.78 -9.85 -10.33
CA GLN A 86 13.02 -9.68 -11.77
C GLN A 86 12.43 -8.38 -12.33
N LEU A 87 11.52 -7.74 -11.60
CA LEU A 87 10.78 -6.54 -12.02
C LEU A 87 11.27 -5.25 -11.33
N SER A 88 12.38 -5.30 -10.58
CA SER A 88 13.05 -4.12 -10.01
C SER A 88 14.34 -3.79 -10.77
#